data_AF-A0A5A8DT68-F1
#
_entry.id   AF-A0A5A8DT68-F1
#
_cell.length_a   1.000
_cell.length_b   1.000
_cell.length_c   1.000
_cell.angle_alpha   90.00
_cell.angle_beta   90.00
_cell.angle_gamma   90.00
#
_symmetry.space_group_name_H-M   'P 1'
#
loop_
_entity.id
_entity.type
_entity.pdbx_description
1 polymer ?
#
loop_
_entity_poly.entity_id
_entity_poly.type
_entity_poly.pdbx_seq_one_letter_code
_entity_poly.pdbx_strand_id
1 'polypeptide(L)'
;MADATVAADPGAGGRGSHSPPAPDAAEPSPPFYVRYYVGHRGKFGHEFLELEITAAPDGKGPGRLRYANQSSYKKGSRIRKEAWISNAVVAEAERIVREACVIECDDEQWPEPDEVGRQELEVVTKDEHICFACAKVGTLAQAQACDDPKGLTRFYYLSQDLKALVFGLISMHFKIKPIP
;
A
#
# COMPACT_ATOMS: atom_id res chain seq x y z
N MET A 1 -31.13 9.03 79.76
CA MET A 1 -32.12 8.58 78.77
C MET A 1 -31.36 8.18 77.53
N ALA A 2 -31.58 6.93 77.08
CA ALA A 2 -31.11 6.27 75.87
C ALA A 2 -29.60 5.96 75.70
N ASP A 3 -29.34 4.66 75.71
CA ASP A 3 -28.17 3.89 75.29
C ASP A 3 -28.26 3.58 73.78
N ALA A 4 -27.13 3.47 73.06
CA ALA A 4 -26.97 2.61 71.87
C ALA A 4 -25.58 2.75 71.20
N THR A 5 -24.76 1.72 71.40
CA THR A 5 -24.16 0.83 70.38
C THR A 5 -23.05 1.32 69.43
N VAL A 6 -21.95 0.56 69.54
CA VAL A 6 -20.76 0.42 68.70
C VAL A 6 -21.07 -0.01 67.25
N ALA A 7 -20.34 0.55 66.28
CA ALA A 7 -20.05 -0.08 65.00
C ALA A 7 -18.61 0.24 64.58
N ALA A 8 -17.82 -0.81 64.32
CA ALA A 8 -16.49 -0.76 63.75
C ALA A 8 -16.58 -0.81 62.22
N ASP A 9 -15.72 -0.05 61.53
CA ASP A 9 -15.56 -0.07 60.08
C ASP A 9 -14.17 -0.63 59.72
N PRO A 10 -14.04 -1.73 58.96
CA PRO A 10 -12.79 -2.20 58.41
C PRO A 10 -12.71 -1.87 56.91
N GLY A 11 -11.86 -0.91 56.53
CA GLY A 11 -11.68 -0.55 55.13
C GLY A 11 -10.24 -0.17 54.81
N ALA A 12 -9.44 -1.17 54.45
CA ALA A 12 -8.07 -1.03 53.96
C ALA A 12 -8.00 -0.16 52.69
N GLY A 13 -7.24 0.94 52.75
CA GLY A 13 -6.86 1.75 51.59
C GLY A 13 -5.35 1.71 51.39
N GLY A 14 -4.83 0.62 50.82
CA GLY A 14 -3.44 0.50 50.44
C GLY A 14 -3.07 1.57 49.40
N ARG A 15 -2.03 2.36 49.69
CA ARG A 15 -1.42 3.28 48.72
C ARG A 15 -0.74 2.45 47.63
N GLY A 16 -1.46 2.19 46.55
CA GLY A 16 -0.91 1.59 45.35
C GLY A 16 0.14 2.55 44.75
N SER A 17 1.40 2.16 44.83
CA SER A 17 2.49 2.73 44.04
C SER A 17 2.19 2.52 42.55
N HIS A 18 1.63 3.52 41.90
CA HIS A 18 1.61 3.56 40.44
C HIS A 18 3.04 3.88 39.97
N SER A 19 3.78 2.82 39.62
CA SER A 19 4.93 2.98 38.74
C SER A 19 4.45 3.55 37.41
N PRO A 20 5.20 4.48 36.78
CA PRO A 20 4.90 4.87 35.42
C PRO A 20 5.02 3.64 34.51
N PRO A 21 4.19 3.52 33.45
CA PRO A 21 4.39 2.49 32.45
C PRO A 21 5.81 2.61 31.88
N ALA A 22 6.48 1.46 31.68
CA ALA A 22 7.75 1.40 30.98
C ALA A 22 7.63 2.13 29.63
N PRO A 23 8.72 2.73 29.09
CA PRO A 23 8.67 3.31 27.75
C PRO A 23 8.15 2.24 26.81
N ASP A 24 7.04 2.54 26.13
CA ASP A 24 6.40 1.65 25.16
C ASP A 24 7.50 0.98 24.34
N ALA A 25 7.52 -0.36 24.35
CA ALA A 25 8.20 -1.09 23.31
C ALA A 25 7.56 -0.60 22.02
N ALA A 26 8.25 0.28 21.29
CA ALA A 26 7.74 0.87 20.06
C ALA A 26 7.17 -0.28 19.22
N GLU A 27 5.86 -0.22 18.96
CA GLU A 27 5.20 -1.11 18.01
C GLU A 27 6.12 -1.18 16.78
N PRO A 28 6.51 -2.39 16.32
CA PRO A 28 7.44 -2.50 15.22
C PRO A 28 6.83 -1.74 14.04
N SER A 29 7.53 -0.69 13.60
CA SER A 29 7.09 0.12 12.47
C SER A 29 6.71 -0.78 11.31
N PRO A 30 5.58 -0.52 10.64
CA PRO A 30 5.07 -1.44 9.63
C PRO A 30 6.13 -1.66 8.53
N PRO A 31 6.33 -2.92 8.10
CA PRO A 31 7.27 -3.23 7.03
C PRO A 31 6.80 -2.56 5.74
N PHE A 32 7.75 -2.16 4.88
CA PHE A 32 7.45 -1.53 3.59
C PHE A 32 6.40 -2.33 2.79
N TYR A 33 5.40 -1.62 2.27
CA TYR A 33 4.35 -2.17 1.42
C TYR A 33 4.08 -1.20 0.27
N VAL A 34 3.93 -1.73 -0.94
CA VAL A 34 3.38 -0.98 -2.07
C VAL A 34 2.44 -1.86 -2.88
N ARG A 35 1.25 -1.34 -3.18
CA ARG A 35 0.29 -1.94 -4.10
C ARG A 35 -0.09 -0.92 -5.15
N TYR A 36 -0.06 -1.34 -6.40
CA TYR A 36 -0.60 -0.55 -7.51
C TYR A 36 -1.62 -1.37 -8.27
N TYR A 37 -2.76 -0.75 -8.54
CA TYR A 37 -3.86 -1.32 -9.28
C TYR A 37 -4.21 -0.41 -10.45
N VAL A 38 -4.54 -1.02 -11.59
CA VAL A 38 -5.22 -0.34 -12.70
C VAL A 38 -6.22 -1.28 -13.33
N GLY A 39 -7.43 -0.81 -13.56
CA GLY A 39 -8.45 -1.63 -14.18
C GLY A 39 -9.68 -0.86 -14.61
N HIS A 40 -10.54 -1.52 -15.37
CA HIS A 40 -11.80 -0.98 -15.81
C HIS A 40 -12.81 -2.10 -16.01
N ARG A 41 -14.11 -1.77 -15.94
CA ARG A 41 -15.19 -2.71 -16.22
C ARG A 41 -15.83 -2.34 -17.55
N GLY A 42 -15.41 -3.03 -18.60
CA GLY A 42 -15.95 -2.85 -19.94
C GLY A 42 -17.03 -3.88 -20.30
N LYS A 43 -17.46 -3.85 -21.56
CA LYS A 43 -18.45 -4.79 -22.13
C LYS A 43 -18.05 -6.27 -22.00
N PHE A 44 -16.75 -6.54 -21.89
CA PHE A 44 -16.19 -7.89 -21.82
C PHE A 44 -15.82 -8.32 -20.39
N GLY A 45 -16.31 -7.59 -19.39
CA GLY A 45 -16.09 -7.86 -17.98
C GLY A 45 -14.99 -6.98 -17.39
N HIS A 46 -14.37 -7.48 -16.31
CA HIS A 46 -13.38 -6.74 -15.54
C HIS A 46 -11.97 -7.06 -16.05
N GLU A 47 -11.30 -6.04 -16.58
CA GLU A 47 -9.88 -6.11 -16.96
C GLU A 47 -9.06 -5.30 -15.97
N PHE A 48 -7.96 -5.88 -15.49
CA PHE A 48 -7.10 -5.20 -14.54
C PHE A 48 -5.68 -5.78 -14.50
N LEU A 49 -4.78 -4.97 -13.99
CA LEU A 49 -3.43 -5.31 -13.56
C LEU A 49 -3.29 -4.87 -12.09
N GLU A 50 -2.74 -5.75 -11.27
CA GLU A 50 -2.43 -5.48 -9.88
C GLU A 50 -1.04 -6.03 -9.56
N LEU A 51 -0.24 -5.20 -8.90
CA LEU A 51 1.08 -5.54 -8.41
C LEU A 51 1.19 -5.16 -6.94
N GLU A 52 1.85 -6.01 -6.16
CA GLU A 52 2.02 -5.84 -4.72
C GLU A 52 3.42 -6.31 -4.33
N ILE A 53 4.15 -5.48 -3.60
CA ILE A 53 5.44 -5.80 -2.97
C ILE A 53 5.32 -5.56 -1.48
N THR A 54 5.66 -6.56 -0.69
CA THR A 54 5.58 -6.52 0.78
C THR A 54 6.91 -6.96 1.35
N ALA A 55 7.50 -6.14 2.23
CA ALA A 55 8.68 -6.51 2.99
C ALA A 55 8.32 -7.57 4.06
N ALA A 56 9.32 -8.34 4.50
CA ALA A 56 9.10 -9.28 5.59
C ALA A 56 8.71 -8.55 6.88
N PRO A 57 7.79 -9.08 7.70
CA PRO A 57 7.37 -8.45 8.96
C PRO A 57 8.52 -8.16 9.93
N ASP A 58 9.58 -8.96 9.90
CA ASP A 58 10.76 -8.81 10.76
C ASP A 58 11.88 -7.96 10.12
N GLY A 59 11.69 -7.50 8.88
CA GLY A 59 12.69 -6.79 8.08
C GLY A 59 13.93 -7.62 7.72
N LYS A 60 13.96 -8.92 8.06
CA LYS A 60 15.13 -9.80 7.93
C LYS A 60 14.88 -10.90 6.91
N GLY A 61 13.67 -11.46 6.88
CA GLY A 61 13.25 -12.46 5.89
C GLY A 61 13.08 -11.88 4.48
N PRO A 62 12.89 -12.76 3.47
CA PRO A 62 12.62 -12.32 2.11
C PRO A 62 11.27 -11.60 2.01
N GLY A 63 11.19 -10.60 1.13
CA GLY A 63 9.93 -9.97 0.77
C GLY A 63 9.09 -10.84 -0.14
N ARG A 64 7.86 -10.40 -0.40
CA ARG A 64 6.90 -11.08 -1.26
C ARG A 64 6.48 -10.17 -2.41
N LEU A 65 6.50 -10.71 -3.63
CA LEU A 65 5.94 -10.09 -4.83
C LEU A 65 4.69 -10.85 -5.24
N ARG A 66 3.58 -10.15 -5.44
CA ARG A 66 2.34 -10.69 -6.02
C ARG A 66 1.97 -9.89 -7.26
N TYR A 67 1.58 -10.63 -8.30
CA TYR A 67 1.19 -10.09 -9.58
C TYR A 67 -0.10 -10.75 -10.04
N ALA A 68 -1.08 -9.95 -10.42
CA ALA A 68 -2.30 -10.41 -11.04
C ALA A 68 -2.59 -9.58 -12.29
N ASN A 69 -2.90 -10.27 -13.38
CA ASN A 69 -3.34 -9.63 -14.61
C ASN A 69 -4.50 -10.42 -15.20
N GLN A 70 -5.59 -9.71 -15.46
CA GLN A 70 -6.77 -10.21 -16.14
C GLN A 70 -7.02 -9.35 -17.36
N SER A 71 -6.79 -9.92 -18.54
CA SER A 71 -7.14 -9.34 -19.83
C SER A 71 -8.13 -10.25 -20.55
N SER A 72 -9.20 -9.69 -21.10
CA SER A 72 -10.15 -10.36 -21.99
C SER A 72 -9.58 -10.61 -23.39
N TYR A 73 -8.41 -10.02 -23.69
CA TYR A 73 -7.70 -10.22 -24.95
C TYR A 73 -7.52 -11.72 -25.26
N LYS A 74 -8.05 -12.14 -26.41
CA LYS A 74 -8.00 -13.52 -26.94
C LYS A 74 -8.52 -14.61 -25.97
N LYS A 75 -9.54 -14.32 -25.15
CA LYS A 75 -10.08 -15.27 -24.15
C LYS A 75 -9.02 -15.72 -23.13
N GLY A 76 -8.03 -14.85 -22.85
CA GLY A 76 -6.97 -15.13 -21.89
C GLY A 76 -7.52 -15.48 -20.50
N SER A 77 -6.88 -16.44 -19.83
CA SER A 77 -7.15 -16.76 -18.43
C SER A 77 -6.40 -15.81 -17.50
N ARG A 78 -6.95 -15.60 -16.29
CA ARG A 78 -6.34 -14.77 -15.25
C ARG A 78 -4.95 -15.26 -14.90
N ILE A 79 -3.95 -14.42 -15.12
CA ILE A 79 -2.58 -14.69 -14.69
C ILE A 79 -2.46 -14.25 -13.24
N ARG A 80 -2.06 -15.18 -12.37
CA ARG A 80 -1.64 -14.89 -10.99
C ARG A 80 -0.27 -15.49 -10.76
N LYS A 81 0.64 -14.69 -10.22
CA LYS A 81 2.02 -15.09 -9.92
C LYS A 81 2.42 -14.54 -8.57
N GLU A 82 3.21 -15.32 -7.88
CA GLU A 82 3.72 -14.99 -6.57
C GLU A 82 5.14 -15.53 -6.43
N ALA A 83 6.03 -14.71 -5.90
CA ALA A 83 7.42 -15.08 -5.67
C ALA A 83 7.93 -14.45 -4.38
N TRP A 84 8.86 -15.14 -3.72
CA TRP A 84 9.72 -14.53 -2.72
C TRP A 84 10.83 -13.76 -3.41
N ILE A 85 11.07 -12.53 -2.96
CA ILE A 85 12.08 -11.62 -3.51
C ILE A 85 13.11 -11.28 -2.44
N SER A 86 14.32 -10.97 -2.87
CA SER A 86 15.40 -10.60 -1.94
C SER A 86 15.15 -9.22 -1.33
N ASN A 87 15.77 -8.96 -0.18
CA ASN A 87 15.68 -7.65 0.48
C ASN A 87 16.25 -6.52 -0.38
N ALA A 88 17.16 -6.82 -1.31
CA ALA A 88 17.66 -5.85 -2.28
C ALA A 88 16.56 -5.38 -3.25
N VAL A 89 15.67 -6.28 -3.70
CA VAL A 89 14.53 -5.90 -4.56
C VAL A 89 13.50 -5.09 -3.78
N VAL A 90 13.26 -5.46 -2.53
CA VAL A 90 12.37 -4.69 -1.62
C VAL A 90 12.92 -3.29 -1.41
N ALA A 91 14.20 -3.17 -1.06
CA ALA A 91 14.87 -1.88 -0.85
C ALA A 91 14.87 -1.02 -2.12
N GLU A 92 15.01 -1.63 -3.29
CA GLU A 92 14.94 -0.91 -4.57
C GLU A 92 13.53 -0.41 -4.88
N ALA A 93 12.49 -1.22 -4.60
CA ALA A 93 11.10 -0.78 -4.73
C ALA A 93 10.80 0.40 -3.78
N GLU A 94 11.29 0.33 -2.53
CA GLU A 94 11.17 1.42 -1.56
C GLU A 94 11.92 2.68 -2.02
N ARG A 95 13.13 2.53 -2.57
CA ARG A 95 13.91 3.65 -3.14
C ARG A 95 13.15 4.33 -4.28
N ILE A 96 12.58 3.57 -5.22
CA ILE A 96 11.77 4.09 -6.34
C ILE A 96 10.58 4.90 -5.81
N VAL A 97 9.85 4.37 -4.81
CA VAL A 97 8.70 5.07 -4.22
C VAL A 97 9.11 6.36 -3.53
N ARG A 98 10.20 6.34 -2.76
CA ARG A 98 10.72 7.54 -2.07
C ARG A 98 11.20 8.61 -3.04
N GLU A 99 11.92 8.24 -4.10
CA GLU A 99 12.42 9.19 -5.11
C GLU A 99 11.32 9.79 -5.97
N ALA A 100 10.19 9.10 -6.11
CA ALA A 100 9.03 9.66 -6.78
C ALA A 100 8.36 10.80 -5.99
N CYS A 101 8.71 10.98 -4.70
CA CYS A 101 8.12 11.98 -3.79
C CYS A 101 6.58 11.94 -3.78
N VAL A 102 5.99 10.75 -3.94
CA VAL A 102 4.52 10.59 -3.96
C VAL A 102 3.90 10.69 -2.58
N ILE A 103 4.69 10.53 -1.52
CA ILE A 103 4.20 10.62 -0.15
C ILE A 103 3.87 12.07 0.25
N GLU A 104 4.45 13.04 -0.45
CA GLU A 104 4.16 14.47 -0.31
C GLU A 104 2.94 14.91 -1.15
N CYS A 105 2.33 14.00 -1.91
CA CYS A 105 1.20 14.31 -2.78
C CYS A 105 -0.15 14.12 -2.08
N ASP A 106 -1.19 14.71 -2.68
CA ASP A 106 -2.59 14.58 -2.29
C ASP A 106 -3.43 14.33 -3.56
N ASP A 107 -4.38 13.41 -3.50
CA ASP A 107 -5.25 13.05 -4.63
C ASP A 107 -6.60 13.79 -4.64
N GLU A 108 -6.86 14.72 -3.71
CA GLU A 108 -8.11 15.50 -3.61
C GLU A 108 -8.47 16.22 -4.93
N GLN A 109 -7.47 16.63 -5.70
CA GLN A 109 -7.64 17.34 -6.98
C GLN A 109 -7.42 16.45 -8.21
N TRP A 110 -7.28 15.14 -8.02
CA TRP A 110 -7.08 14.21 -9.12
C TRP A 110 -8.44 13.84 -9.75
N PRO A 111 -8.47 13.49 -11.05
CA PRO A 111 -9.71 13.08 -11.70
C PRO A 111 -10.30 11.83 -11.02
N GLU A 112 -11.58 11.86 -10.71
CA GLU A 112 -12.29 10.74 -10.08
C GLU A 112 -12.41 9.51 -11.02
N PRO A 113 -12.38 8.27 -10.50
CA PRO A 113 -12.57 7.06 -11.29
C PRO A 113 -13.85 7.06 -12.12
N ASP A 114 -13.76 6.61 -13.37
CA ASP A 114 -14.86 6.63 -14.34
C ASP A 114 -15.03 5.30 -15.11
N GLU A 115 -15.86 5.30 -16.15
CA GLU A 115 -16.06 4.12 -17.01
C GLU A 115 -14.81 3.72 -17.80
N VAL A 116 -13.89 4.65 -18.07
CA VAL A 116 -12.63 4.41 -18.78
C VAL A 116 -11.68 3.63 -17.88
N GLY A 117 -11.69 3.90 -16.58
CA GLY A 117 -11.11 3.04 -15.57
C GLY A 117 -10.67 3.76 -14.29
N ARG A 118 -10.06 2.96 -13.42
CA ARG A 118 -9.54 3.35 -12.12
C ARG A 118 -8.08 2.99 -11.99
N GLN A 119 -7.31 3.84 -11.33
CA GLN A 119 -6.01 3.52 -10.77
C GLN A 119 -6.04 3.70 -9.25
N GLU A 120 -5.29 2.86 -8.55
CA GLU A 120 -5.09 2.98 -7.11
C GLU A 120 -3.60 2.75 -6.80
N LEU A 121 -3.10 3.49 -5.83
CA LEU A 121 -1.78 3.27 -5.26
C LEU A 121 -1.92 3.29 -3.75
N GLU A 122 -1.36 2.29 -3.09
CA GLU A 122 -1.25 2.23 -1.64
C GLU A 122 0.19 2.00 -1.28
N VAL A 123 0.73 2.83 -0.38
CA VAL A 123 2.11 2.74 0.10
C VAL A 123 2.08 2.82 1.61
N VAL A 124 2.76 1.88 2.25
CA VAL A 124 3.10 1.95 3.67
C VAL A 124 4.62 1.99 3.78
N THR A 125 5.13 3.02 4.42
CA THR A 125 6.52 3.12 4.87
C THR A 125 6.57 3.08 6.40
N LYS A 126 7.75 3.25 6.97
CA LYS A 126 7.95 3.25 8.42
C LYS A 126 7.06 4.27 9.14
N ASP A 127 6.89 5.44 8.53
CA ASP A 127 6.35 6.64 9.18
C ASP A 127 5.05 7.13 8.50
N GLU A 128 4.74 6.63 7.29
CA GLU A 128 3.70 7.19 6.43
C GLU A 128 2.85 6.08 5.78
N HIS A 129 1.55 6.34 5.65
CA HIS A 129 0.61 5.50 4.90
C HIS A 129 -0.22 6.39 4.00
N ILE A 130 -0.11 6.17 2.68
CA ILE A 130 -0.89 6.88 1.67
C ILE A 130 -1.72 5.90 0.86
N CYS A 131 -2.92 6.35 0.47
CA CYS A 131 -3.84 5.64 -0.40
C CYS A 131 -4.39 6.64 -1.40
N PHE A 132 -4.04 6.48 -2.68
CA PHE A 132 -4.54 7.32 -3.76
C PHE A 132 -5.50 6.57 -4.65
N ALA A 133 -6.45 7.29 -5.23
CA ALA A 133 -7.36 6.82 -6.24
C ALA A 133 -7.61 7.90 -7.31
N CYS A 134 -7.54 7.50 -8.57
CA CYS A 134 -7.90 8.39 -9.67
C CYS A 134 -8.47 7.64 -10.87
N ALA A 135 -8.95 8.39 -11.85
CA ALA A 135 -9.25 7.91 -13.19
C ALA A 135 -8.02 7.28 -13.84
N LYS A 136 -8.25 6.47 -14.87
CA LYS A 136 -7.17 5.92 -15.67
C LYS A 136 -6.47 7.02 -16.49
N VAL A 137 -5.21 7.29 -16.14
CA VAL A 137 -4.29 8.18 -16.86
C VAL A 137 -3.46 7.36 -17.86
N GLY A 138 -3.72 7.57 -19.15
CA GLY A 138 -3.02 6.87 -20.24
C GLY A 138 -1.78 7.58 -20.76
N THR A 139 -1.72 8.91 -20.64
CA THR A 139 -0.63 9.73 -21.18
C THR A 139 -0.16 10.81 -20.21
N LEU A 140 1.08 11.27 -20.38
CA LEU A 140 1.60 12.42 -19.65
C LEU A 140 0.77 13.69 -19.89
N ALA A 141 0.27 13.89 -21.11
CA ALA A 141 -0.57 15.05 -21.43
C ALA A 141 -1.88 15.05 -20.61
N GLN A 142 -2.47 13.88 -20.36
CA GLN A 142 -3.62 13.76 -19.46
C GLN A 142 -3.25 14.09 -18.01
N ALA A 143 -2.08 13.61 -17.54
CA ALA A 143 -1.58 13.93 -16.21
C ALA A 143 -1.35 15.45 -16.02
N GLN A 144 -0.83 16.12 -17.05
CA GLN A 144 -0.52 17.55 -17.03
C GLN A 144 -1.74 18.46 -17.18
N ALA A 145 -2.90 17.90 -17.55
CA ALA A 145 -4.12 18.65 -17.80
C ALA A 145 -5.09 18.67 -16.61
N CYS A 146 -4.79 17.98 -15.50
CA CYS A 146 -5.62 18.02 -14.29
C CYS A 146 -5.30 19.25 -13.42
N ASP A 147 -6.06 19.39 -12.32
CA ASP A 147 -5.94 20.52 -11.40
C ASP A 147 -4.69 20.42 -10.48
N ASP A 148 -4.13 19.21 -10.31
CA ASP A 148 -2.81 18.98 -9.70
C ASP A 148 -1.84 18.27 -10.68
N PRO A 149 -1.28 18.99 -11.67
CA PRO A 149 -0.42 18.39 -12.68
C PRO A 149 0.91 17.88 -12.11
N LYS A 150 1.35 18.38 -10.96
CA LYS A 150 2.62 17.97 -10.34
C LYS A 150 2.47 16.62 -9.64
N GLY A 151 1.47 16.47 -8.77
CA GLY A 151 1.25 15.21 -8.06
C GLY A 151 0.85 14.09 -9.01
N LEU A 152 -0.06 14.35 -9.95
CA LEU A 152 -0.50 13.32 -10.90
C LEU A 152 0.63 12.90 -11.87
N THR A 153 1.55 13.81 -12.22
CA THR A 153 2.75 13.46 -13.00
C THR A 153 3.71 12.57 -12.20
N ARG A 154 3.94 12.84 -10.90
CA ARG A 154 4.73 11.97 -10.02
C ARG A 154 4.12 10.57 -9.95
N PHE A 155 2.81 10.48 -9.74
CA PHE A 155 2.06 9.22 -9.77
C PHE A 155 2.18 8.50 -11.12
N TYR A 156 2.05 9.21 -12.23
CA TYR A 156 2.16 8.65 -13.58
C TYR A 156 3.52 7.99 -13.84
N TYR A 157 4.62 8.65 -13.45
CA TYR A 157 5.96 8.08 -13.58
C TYR A 157 6.21 6.93 -12.62
N LEU A 158 5.82 7.06 -11.34
CA LEU A 158 5.95 5.97 -10.37
C LEU A 158 5.24 4.70 -10.85
N SER A 159 4.02 4.84 -11.40
CA SER A 159 3.28 3.69 -11.93
C SER A 159 4.02 2.97 -13.06
N GLN A 160 4.81 3.69 -13.86
CA GLN A 160 5.62 3.11 -14.93
C GLN A 160 6.85 2.42 -14.39
N ASP A 161 7.55 3.03 -13.43
CA ASP A 161 8.74 2.44 -12.82
C ASP A 161 8.41 1.15 -12.07
N LEU A 162 7.30 1.15 -11.31
CA LEU A 162 6.80 -0.06 -10.65
C LEU A 162 6.42 -1.16 -11.64
N LYS A 163 5.73 -0.81 -12.73
CA LYS A 163 5.43 -1.78 -13.81
C LYS A 163 6.70 -2.31 -14.43
N ALA A 164 7.68 -1.46 -14.74
CA ALA A 164 8.93 -1.87 -15.35
C ALA A 164 9.70 -2.86 -14.46
N LEU A 165 9.83 -2.56 -13.16
CA LEU A 165 10.46 -3.44 -12.18
C LEU A 165 9.74 -4.80 -12.12
N VAL A 166 8.42 -4.79 -11.89
CA VAL A 166 7.63 -6.02 -11.69
C VAL A 166 7.57 -6.84 -12.98
N PHE A 167 7.39 -6.22 -14.14
CA PHE A 167 7.36 -6.92 -15.43
C PHE A 167 8.69 -7.58 -15.73
N GLY A 168 9.81 -6.92 -15.45
CA GLY A 168 11.14 -7.50 -15.55
C GLY A 168 11.28 -8.76 -14.68
N LEU A 169 10.93 -8.65 -13.38
CA LEU A 169 10.99 -9.78 -12.44
C LEU A 169 10.11 -10.95 -12.86
N ILE A 170 8.84 -10.68 -13.20
CA ILE A 170 7.88 -11.71 -13.62
C ILE A 170 8.34 -12.38 -14.92
N SER A 171 8.83 -11.61 -15.89
CA SER A 171 9.26 -12.15 -17.17
C SER A 171 10.49 -13.03 -17.03
N MET A 172 11.50 -12.59 -16.29
CA MET A 172 12.72 -13.36 -16.06
C MET A 172 12.46 -14.63 -15.23
N HIS A 173 11.65 -14.53 -14.17
CA HIS A 173 11.44 -15.63 -13.24
C HIS A 173 10.47 -16.69 -13.79
N PHE A 174 9.33 -16.26 -14.36
CA PHE A 174 8.30 -17.18 -14.82
C PHE A 174 8.35 -17.49 -16.32
N LYS A 175 9.23 -16.81 -17.08
CA LYS A 175 9.34 -16.95 -18.55
C LYS A 175 8.02 -16.70 -19.28
N ILE A 176 7.21 -15.79 -18.74
CA ILE A 176 5.93 -15.35 -19.32
C ILE A 176 6.13 -13.94 -19.84
N LYS A 177 5.48 -13.60 -20.97
CA LYS A 177 5.37 -12.21 -21.40
C LYS A 177 4.31 -11.52 -20.54
N PRO A 178 4.65 -10.53 -19.71
CA PRO A 178 3.65 -9.70 -19.06
C PRO A 178 2.82 -9.03 -20.15
N ILE A 179 1.50 -9.08 -20.02
CA ILE A 179 0.59 -8.41 -20.95
C ILE A 179 0.42 -6.99 -20.43
N PRO A 180 0.73 -5.93 -21.21
CA PRO A 180 0.55 -4.55 -20.78
C PRO A 180 -0.91 -4.19 -20.55
#